data_AF-A0A2J8IDS8-F1
#
_entry.id   AF-A0A2J8IDS8-F1
#
_cell.length_a   1.000
_cell.length_b   1.000
_cell.length_c   1.000
_cell.angle_alpha   90.00
_cell.angle_beta   90.00
_cell.angle_gamma   90.00
#
_symmetry.space_group_name_H-M   'P 1'
#
loop_
_entity.id
_entity.type
_entity.pdbx_description
1 polymer ?
#
loop_
_entity_poly.entity_id
_entity_poly.type
_entity_poly.pdbx_seq_one_letter_code
_entity_poly.pdbx_strand_id
1 'polypeptide(L)' 'MTVPHWRQRQKQKPRRQPAEVIRERDERRTAALAQCVREMNAGKHGLTHTAVAERVGVPVQYVLWKYPSMEQLLEMAKT' A
#
# COMPACT_ATOMS: atom_id res chain seq x y z
N MET A 1 7.31 54.94 -7.72
CA MET A 1 7.53 53.76 -8.59
C MET A 1 7.23 52.51 -7.78
N THR A 2 6.11 51.85 -8.06
CA THR A 2 5.56 50.75 -7.26
C THR A 2 5.99 49.43 -7.87
N VAL A 3 6.92 48.73 -7.21
CA VAL A 3 7.44 47.44 -7.67
C VAL A 3 6.34 46.38 -7.52
N PRO A 4 5.96 45.65 -8.58
CA PRO A 4 4.81 44.76 -8.51
C PRO A 4 5.16 43.48 -7.72
N HIS A 5 4.29 43.15 -6.76
CA HIS A 5 4.46 42.16 -5.68
C HIS A 5 4.39 40.68 -6.13
N TRP A 6 4.60 40.36 -7.41
CA TRP A 6 4.33 39.02 -7.96
C TRP A 6 5.52 38.05 -7.89
N ARG A 7 6.68 38.42 -7.33
CA ARG A 7 7.73 37.44 -6.98
C ARG A 7 7.35 36.61 -5.75
N GLN A 8 6.15 36.03 -5.78
CA GLN A 8 5.83 34.88 -4.94
C GLN A 8 6.69 33.74 -5.48
N ARG A 9 7.87 33.54 -4.87
CA ARG A 9 8.72 32.37 -5.11
C ARG A 9 7.81 31.17 -5.01
N GLN A 10 7.48 30.54 -6.14
CA GLN A 10 6.85 29.23 -6.15
C GLN A 10 7.81 28.33 -5.38
N LYS A 11 7.48 28.06 -4.11
CA LYS A 11 8.21 27.12 -3.26
C LYS A 11 8.16 25.81 -4.02
N GLN A 12 9.26 25.48 -4.72
CA GLN A 12 9.38 24.22 -5.43
C GLN A 12 9.15 23.13 -4.39
N LYS A 13 8.08 22.34 -4.55
CA LYS A 13 7.82 21.22 -3.65
C LYS A 13 9.07 20.33 -3.67
N PRO A 14 9.64 19.98 -2.51
CA PRO A 14 10.82 19.12 -2.48
C PRO A 14 10.49 17.84 -3.25
N ARG A 15 11.34 17.51 -4.22
CA ARG A 15 11.25 16.25 -4.97
C ARG A 15 11.46 15.13 -3.96
N ARG A 16 10.38 14.39 -3.62
CA ARG A 16 10.49 13.17 -2.82
C ARG A 16 11.43 12.21 -3.53
N GLN A 17 12.30 11.54 -2.77
CA GLN A 17 13.20 10.59 -3.39
C GLN A 17 12.39 9.40 -3.92
N PRO A 18 12.71 8.85 -5.11
CA PRO A 18 11.96 7.72 -5.68
C PRO A 18 11.79 6.54 -4.71
N ALA A 19 12.81 6.28 -3.87
CA ALA A 19 12.77 5.24 -2.85
C ALA A 19 11.69 5.47 -1.78
N GLU A 20 11.50 6.72 -1.33
CA GLU A 20 10.49 7.08 -0.33
C GLU A 20 9.07 6.85 -0.89
N VAL A 21 8.86 7.22 -2.15
CA VAL A 21 7.57 7.03 -2.83
C VAL A 21 7.24 5.55 -3.01
N ILE A 22 8.24 4.71 -3.31
CA ILE A 22 8.06 3.27 -3.43
C ILE A 22 7.71 2.67 -2.06
N ARG A 23 8.43 3.06 -1.00
CA ARG A 23 8.18 2.58 0.36
C ARG A 23 6.77 2.93 0.83
N GLU A 24 6.35 4.18 0.66
CA GLU A 24 5.00 4.64 1.06
C GLU A 24 3.88 3.90 0.31
N ARG A 25 4.12 3.51 -0.95
CA ARG A 25 3.17 2.69 -1.72
C ARG A 25 3.12 1.26 -1.20
N ASP A 26 4.26 0.68 -0.88
CA ASP A 26 4.35 -0.69 -0.37
C ASP A 26 3.73 -0.80 1.03
N GLU A 27 3.94 0.19 1.89
CA GLU A 27 3.28 0.31 3.19
C GLU A 27 1.76 0.35 3.04
N ARG A 28 1.24 1.20 2.13
CA ARG A 28 -0.20 1.29 1.84
C ARG A 28 -0.79 -0.04 1.35
N ARG A 29 -0.10 -0.73 0.44
CA ARG A 29 -0.54 -2.05 -0.04
C ARG A 29 -0.55 -3.08 1.07
N THR A 30 0.49 -3.09 1.90
CA THR A 30 0.63 -4.02 3.02
C THR A 30 -0.48 -3.80 4.04
N ALA A 31 -0.79 -2.55 4.39
CA ALA A 31 -1.89 -2.22 5.29
C ALA A 31 -3.25 -2.67 4.73
N ALA A 32 -3.51 -2.45 3.43
CA ALA A 32 -4.73 -2.90 2.78
C ALA A 32 -4.86 -4.43 2.76
N LEU A 33 -3.76 -5.15 2.50
CA LEU A 33 -3.69 -6.60 2.56
C LEU A 33 -3.98 -7.10 3.99
N ALA A 34 -3.33 -6.54 5.01
CA ALA A 34 -3.52 -6.92 6.41
C ALA A 34 -4.99 -6.79 6.82
N GLN A 35 -5.60 -5.66 6.48
CA GLN A 35 -7.00 -5.40 6.77
C GLN A 35 -7.94 -6.40 6.08
N CYS A 36 -7.72 -6.65 4.79
CA CYS A 36 -8.52 -7.60 4.02
C CYS A 36 -8.42 -9.02 4.59
N VAL A 37 -7.22 -9.47 4.95
CA VAL A 37 -7.00 -10.79 5.54
C VAL A 37 -7.74 -10.91 6.89
N ARG A 38 -7.68 -9.89 7.75
CA ARG A 38 -8.41 -9.87 9.02
C ARG A 38 -9.92 -10.01 8.83
N GLU A 39 -10.49 -9.24 7.91
CA GLU A 39 -11.92 -9.28 7.61
C GLU A 39 -12.35 -10.65 7.07
N MET A 40 -11.59 -11.21 6.13
CA MET A 40 -11.89 -12.51 5.54
C MET A 40 -11.77 -13.65 6.56
N ASN A 41 -10.75 -13.59 7.40
CA ASN A 41 -10.53 -14.58 8.46
C ASN A 41 -11.65 -14.53 9.52
N ALA A 42 -12.07 -13.33 9.92
CA ALA A 42 -13.19 -13.14 10.87
C ALA A 42 -14.52 -13.63 10.27
N GLY A 43 -14.76 -13.39 8.98
CA GLY A 43 -15.96 -13.82 8.27
C GLY A 43 -16.00 -15.31 7.91
N LYS A 44 -14.96 -16.09 8.23
CA LYS A 44 -14.78 -17.49 7.78
C LYS A 44 -14.91 -17.67 6.27
N HIS A 45 -14.61 -16.62 5.50
CA HIS A 45 -14.53 -16.73 4.04
C HIS A 45 -13.27 -17.52 3.68
N GLY A 46 -13.32 -18.31 2.61
CA GLY A 46 -12.17 -19.07 2.12
C GLY A 46 -11.00 -18.14 1.82
N LEU A 47 -10.02 -18.10 2.71
CA LEU A 47 -8.85 -17.24 2.58
C LEU A 47 -7.90 -17.87 1.55
N THR A 48 -7.68 -17.18 0.44
CA THR A 48 -6.73 -17.57 -0.60
C THR A 48 -5.99 -16.34 -1.11
N HIS A 49 -4.77 -16.52 -1.64
CA HIS A 49 -4.01 -15.43 -2.26
C HIS A 49 -4.81 -14.71 -3.35
N THR A 50 -5.54 -15.46 -4.18
CA THR A 50 -6.36 -14.91 -5.26
C THR A 50 -7.47 -14.03 -4.71
N ALA A 51 -8.25 -14.53 -3.74
CA ALA A 51 -9.38 -13.78 -3.19
C ALA A 51 -8.93 -12.49 -2.46
N VAL A 52 -7.80 -12.55 -1.76
CA VAL A 52 -7.22 -11.36 -1.10
C VAL A 52 -6.71 -10.36 -2.15
N ALA A 53 -6.02 -10.84 -3.19
CA ALA A 53 -5.49 -10.01 -4.27
C ALA A 53 -6.61 -9.27 -5.04
N GLU A 54 -7.68 -9.98 -5.39
CA GLU A 54 -8.86 -9.43 -6.06
C GLU A 54 -9.54 -8.35 -5.23
N ARG A 55 -9.77 -8.61 -3.93
CA ARG A 55 -10.45 -7.67 -3.04
C ARG A 55 -9.65 -6.41 -2.76
N VAL A 56 -8.32 -6.50 -2.74
CA VAL A 56 -7.43 -5.37 -2.51
C VAL A 56 -7.07 -4.63 -3.81
N GLY A 57 -7.27 -5.25 -4.97
CA GLY A 57 -6.92 -4.68 -6.28
C GLY A 57 -5.42 -4.71 -6.56
N VAL A 58 -4.73 -5.77 -6.14
CA VAL A 58 -3.31 -6.01 -6.44
C VAL A 58 -3.12 -7.29 -7.26
N PRO A 59 -2.05 -7.43 -8.06
CA PRO A 59 -1.79 -8.66 -8.79
C PRO A 59 -1.56 -9.85 -7.85
N VAL A 60 -2.16 -11.00 -8.14
CA VAL A 60 -1.97 -12.22 -7.34
C VAL A 60 -0.49 -12.64 -7.26
N GLN A 61 0.27 -12.43 -8.33
CA GLN A 61 1.70 -12.72 -8.38
C GLN A 61 2.49 -11.85 -7.40
N TYR A 62 2.06 -10.61 -7.17
CA TYR A 62 2.69 -9.74 -6.17
C TYR A 62 2.46 -10.28 -4.76
N VAL A 63 1.24 -10.74 -4.47
CA VAL A 63 0.91 -11.32 -3.16
C VAL A 63 1.67 -12.63 -2.95
N LEU A 64 1.72 -13.52 -3.96
CA LEU A 64 2.46 -14.77 -3.90
C LEU A 64 3.97 -14.57 -3.77
N TRP A 65 4.54 -13.58 -4.46
CA TRP A 65 5.96 -13.26 -4.34
C TRP A 65 6.31 -12.74 -2.94
N LYS A 66 5.45 -11.90 -2.36
CA LYS A 66 5.70 -11.27 -1.06
C LYS A 66 5.35 -12.16 0.13
N TYR A 67 4.29 -12.95 0.01
CA TYR A 67 3.76 -13.84 1.04
C TYR A 67 3.46 -15.22 0.42
N PRO A 68 4.48 -16.08 0.21
CA PRO A 68 4.30 -17.32 -0.54
C PRO A 68 3.38 -18.35 0.11
N SER A 69 3.15 -18.25 1.42
CA SER A 69 2.27 -19.17 2.16
C SER A 69 1.08 -18.44 2.80
N MET A 70 0.02 -19.20 3.07
CA MET A 70 -1.14 -18.70 3.82
C MET A 70 -0.76 -18.30 5.25
N GLU A 71 0.18 -19.02 5.86
CA GLU A 71 0.68 -18.70 7.20
C GLU A 71 1.32 -17.31 7.24
N GLN A 72 2.13 -16.96 6.22
CA GLN A 72 2.75 -15.64 6.13
C GLN A 72 1.72 -14.52 5.92
N LEU A 73 0.65 -14.77 5.14
CA LEU A 73 -0.46 -13.83 5.02
C LEU A 73 -1.17 -13.61 6.37
N LEU A 74 -1.39 -14.68 7.11
CA LEU A 74 -2.01 -14.61 8.43
C LEU A 74 -1.09 -13.93 9.47
N GLU A 75 0.21 -14.18 9.41
CA GLU A 75 1.19 -13.54 10.27
C GLU A 75 1.28 -12.04 10.00
N MET A 76 1.33 -11.64 8.73
CA MET A 76 1.29 -10.24 8.31
C MET A 76 0.02 -9.52 8.79
N ALA A 77 -1.11 -10.21 8.87
CA ALA A 77 -2.36 -9.62 9.34
C ALA A 77 -2.42 -9.43 10.87
N LYS A 78 -1.54 -10.10 11.62
CA LYS A 78 -1.42 -9.97 13.10
C LYS A 78 -0.53 -8.80 13.52
N THR A 79 0.25 -8.24 12.59
CA THR A 79 1.08 -7.05 12.83
C THR A 79 0.24 -5.77 12.76
#